data_AF-A0A438H0H6-F1
#
_entry.id   AF-A0A438H0H6-F1
#
_cell.length_a   1.000
_cell.length_b   1.000
_cell.length_c   1.000
_cell.angle_alpha   90.00
_cell.angle_beta   90.00
_cell.angle_gamma   90.00
#
_symmetry.space_group_name_H-M   'P 1'
#
loop_
_entity.id
_entity.type
_entity.pdbx_description
1 polymer ?
#
loop_
_entity_poly.entity_id
_entity_poly.type
_entity_poly.pdbx_seq_one_letter_code
_entity_poly.pdbx_strand_id
1 'polypeptide(L)'
;MEGEVVVLFTLLLLCLLHPFSFISANMEGDALHTLRTNLEDPNNVLQSWDPTLVNPCTWFHVTCNSDNSVIRVDLGNAALSGQLVPQLGLLKNLQYL
;
A
#
# COMPACT_ATOMS: atom_id res chain seq x y z
N MET A 1 -38.20 18.33 -13.83
CA MET A 1 -38.50 17.43 -12.68
C MET A 1 -38.27 15.99 -13.12
N GLU A 2 -38.90 15.51 -14.19
CA GLU A 2 -38.71 14.16 -14.75
C GLU A 2 -37.24 13.73 -15.01
N GLY A 3 -36.41 14.60 -15.61
CA GLY A 3 -35.04 14.25 -16.00
C GLY A 3 -34.07 14.04 -14.82
N GLU A 4 -34.27 14.73 -13.71
CA GLU A 4 -33.42 14.61 -12.51
C GLU A 4 -33.63 13.27 -11.82
N VAL A 5 -34.87 12.76 -11.83
CA VAL A 5 -35.24 11.46 -11.25
C VAL A 5 -34.59 10.31 -12.03
N VAL A 6 -34.54 10.43 -13.36
CA VAL A 6 -33.88 9.45 -14.23
C VAL A 6 -32.38 9.40 -13.98
N VAL A 7 -31.72 10.54 -13.78
CA VAL A 7 -30.29 10.61 -13.48
C VAL A 7 -29.96 10.01 -12.11
N LEU A 8 -30.77 10.28 -11.08
CA LEU A 8 -30.57 9.65 -9.77
C LEU A 8 -30.73 8.12 -9.84
N PHE A 9 -31.72 7.64 -10.58
CA PHE A 9 -32.00 6.22 -10.70
C PHE A 9 -30.90 5.47 -11.46
N THR A 10 -30.34 6.08 -12.52
CA THR A 10 -29.21 5.49 -13.26
C THR A 10 -27.92 5.47 -12.44
N LEU A 11 -27.63 6.52 -11.66
CA LEU A 11 -26.48 6.53 -10.74
C LEU A 11 -26.61 5.47 -9.64
N LEU A 12 -27.82 5.31 -9.08
CA LEU A 12 -28.10 4.29 -8.07
C LEU A 12 -27.88 2.87 -8.62
N LEU A 13 -28.39 2.60 -9.83
CA LEU A 13 -28.17 1.34 -10.53
C LEU A 13 -26.69 1.07 -10.79
N LEU A 14 -25.92 2.07 -11.24
CA LEU A 14 -24.47 1.93 -11.44
C LEU A 14 -23.72 1.60 -10.15
N CYS A 15 -24.07 2.22 -9.02
CA CYS A 15 -23.47 1.92 -7.72
C CYS A 15 -23.81 0.51 -7.23
N LEU A 16 -25.05 0.04 -7.45
CA LEU A 16 -25.49 -1.30 -7.05
C LEU A 16 -24.88 -2.42 -7.92
N LEU A 17 -24.58 -2.11 -9.18
CA LEU A 17 -23.98 -3.05 -10.13
C LEU A 17 -22.45 -3.10 -10.04
N HIS A 18 -21.82 -2.16 -9.36
CA HIS A 18 -20.36 -2.18 -9.16
C HIS A 18 -20.02 -3.17 -8.03
N PRO A 19 -19.10 -4.13 -8.27
CA PRO A 19 -18.55 -4.90 -7.17
C PRO A 19 -17.79 -3.93 -6.27
N PHE A 20 -18.37 -3.66 -5.09
CA PHE A 20 -17.68 -2.94 -4.02
C PHE A 20 -16.47 -3.76 -3.63
N SER A 21 -15.33 -3.41 -4.18
CA SER A 21 -14.05 -3.94 -3.76
C SER A 21 -13.73 -3.26 -2.43
N PHE A 22 -13.83 -4.00 -1.33
CA PHE A 22 -13.35 -3.51 -0.05
C PHE A 22 -11.83 -3.42 -0.12
N ILE A 23 -11.31 -2.22 -0.38
CA ILE A 23 -9.88 -1.93 -0.23
C ILE A 23 -9.61 -1.86 1.27
N SER A 24 -8.91 -2.86 1.79
CA SER A 24 -8.37 -2.79 3.14
C SER A 24 -7.20 -1.80 3.13
N ALA A 25 -7.43 -0.59 3.63
CA ALA A 25 -6.36 0.40 3.75
C ALA A 25 -5.34 -0.06 4.79
N ASN A 26 -4.09 -0.31 4.36
CA ASN A 26 -3.00 -0.69 5.22
C ASN A 26 -1.97 0.45 5.28
N MET A 27 -2.00 1.22 6.37
CA MET A 27 -1.12 2.41 6.53
C MET A 27 0.37 2.07 6.48
N GLU A 28 0.78 0.88 6.93
CA GLU A 28 2.17 0.43 6.83
C GLU A 28 2.52 0.10 5.37
N GLY A 29 1.59 -0.54 4.65
CA GLY A 29 1.70 -0.77 3.21
C GLY A 29 1.83 0.55 2.43
N ASP A 30 0.99 1.53 2.72
CA ASP A 30 1.03 2.85 2.08
C ASP A 30 2.35 3.60 2.37
N ALA A 31 2.84 3.51 3.60
CA ALA A 31 4.12 4.10 4.00
C ALA A 31 5.30 3.48 3.25
N LEU A 32 5.33 2.15 3.16
CA LEU A 32 6.36 1.42 2.43
C LEU A 32 6.24 1.63 0.91
N HIS A 33 5.02 1.72 0.38
CA HIS A 33 4.81 2.06 -1.03
C HIS A 33 5.31 3.48 -1.34
N THR A 34 5.10 4.43 -0.43
CA THR A 34 5.64 5.78 -0.55
C THR A 34 7.17 5.76 -0.54
N LEU A 35 7.80 4.93 0.30
CA LEU A 35 9.26 4.74 0.25
C LEU A 35 9.68 4.20 -1.12
N ARG A 36 9.05 3.13 -1.60
CA ARG A 36 9.34 2.52 -2.90
C ARG A 36 9.33 3.53 -4.04
N THR A 37 8.31 4.40 -4.10
CA THR A 37 8.19 5.40 -5.19
C THR A 37 9.22 6.53 -5.09
N ASN A 38 9.85 6.71 -3.93
CA ASN A 38 10.93 7.68 -3.70
C ASN A 38 12.33 7.07 -3.85
N LEU A 39 12.42 5.77 -4.11
CA LEU A 39 13.68 5.07 -4.35
C LEU A 39 13.81 4.71 -5.83
N GLU A 40 15.03 4.79 -6.33
CA GLU A 40 15.43 4.23 -7.61
C GLU A 40 15.93 2.80 -7.37
N ASP A 41 15.31 1.86 -8.07
CA ASP A 41 15.50 0.42 -7.89
C ASP A 41 15.94 -0.25 -9.20
N PRO A 42 17.24 -0.15 -9.56
CA PRO A 42 17.73 -0.65 -10.84
C PRO A 42 17.66 -2.18 -10.95
N ASN A 43 17.57 -2.89 -9.83
CA ASN A 43 17.59 -4.35 -9.77
C ASN A 43 16.21 -4.96 -9.48
N ASN A 44 15.15 -4.15 -9.41
CA ASN A 44 13.79 -4.59 -9.08
C ASN A 44 13.70 -5.32 -7.73
N VAL A 45 14.48 -4.91 -6.73
CA VAL A 45 14.46 -5.49 -5.38
C VAL A 45 13.09 -5.30 -4.71
N LEU A 46 12.43 -4.18 -4.97
CA LEU A 46 11.13 -3.79 -4.40
C LEU A 46 9.94 -4.24 -5.27
N GLN A 47 10.14 -5.13 -6.25
CA GLN A 47 9.10 -5.53 -7.19
C GLN A 47 7.86 -6.18 -6.53
N SER A 48 8.04 -6.83 -5.38
CA SER A 48 6.96 -7.49 -4.63
C SER A 48 6.13 -6.51 -3.80
N TRP A 49 6.55 -5.24 -3.70
CA TRP A 49 5.88 -4.22 -2.90
C TRP A 49 4.67 -3.65 -3.65
N ASP A 50 3.59 -4.44 -3.63
CA ASP A 50 2.33 -4.15 -4.29
C ASP A 50 1.30 -3.62 -3.28
N PRO A 51 0.93 -2.32 -3.33
CA PRO A 51 -0.02 -1.70 -2.40
C PRO A 51 -1.45 -2.20 -2.58
N THR A 52 -1.75 -2.96 -3.65
CA THR A 52 -3.08 -3.56 -3.85
C THR A 52 -3.27 -4.84 -3.03
N LEU A 53 -2.18 -5.41 -2.50
CA LEU A 53 -2.22 -6.54 -1.60
C LEU A 53 -2.63 -6.10 -0.19
N VAL A 54 -3.37 -6.98 0.50
CA VAL A 54 -3.95 -6.69 1.82
C VAL A 54 -2.90 -6.36 2.88
N ASN A 55 -1.69 -6.91 2.77
CA ASN A 55 -0.68 -6.84 3.83
C ASN A 55 0.76 -6.81 3.28
N PRO A 56 1.61 -5.85 3.71
CA PRO A 56 3.02 -5.80 3.34
C PRO A 56 3.87 -6.97 3.90
N CYS A 57 3.35 -7.81 4.80
CA CYS A 57 4.09 -8.97 5.31
C CYS A 57 4.42 -10.03 4.26
N THR A 58 3.79 -10.00 3.08
CA THR A 58 4.13 -10.87 1.95
C THR A 58 5.20 -10.28 1.05
N TRP A 59 5.59 -9.03 1.27
CA TRP A 59 6.58 -8.33 0.46
C TRP A 59 7.99 -8.83 0.82
N PHE A 60 8.85 -8.93 -0.17
CA PHE A 60 10.26 -9.24 0.07
C PHE A 60 10.89 -8.16 0.91
N HIS A 61 11.87 -8.57 1.72
CA HIS A 61 12.60 -7.66 2.61
C HIS A 61 11.77 -7.06 3.74
N VAL A 62 10.52 -7.50 3.93
CA VAL A 62 9.64 -7.08 5.03
C VAL A 62 9.45 -8.26 5.99
N THR A 63 9.56 -8.02 7.29
CA THR A 63 9.25 -9.00 8.33
C THR A 63 8.23 -8.40 9.29
N CYS A 64 7.20 -9.18 9.62
CA CYS A 64 6.14 -8.79 10.53
C CYS A 64 6.13 -9.61 11.82
N ASN A 65 5.45 -9.08 12.84
CA ASN A 65 5.10 -9.81 14.05
C ASN A 65 3.83 -10.68 13.86
N SER A 66 3.37 -11.32 14.94
CA SER A 66 2.15 -12.14 14.96
C SER A 66 0.86 -11.36 14.68
N ASP A 67 0.88 -10.04 14.90
CA ASP A 67 -0.25 -9.14 14.68
C ASP A 67 -0.25 -8.55 13.27
N ASN A 68 0.57 -9.09 12.36
CA ASN A 68 0.69 -8.63 10.98
C ASN A 68 1.18 -7.17 10.85
N SER A 69 1.92 -6.67 11.84
CA SER A 69 2.54 -5.35 11.78
C SER A 69 4.04 -5.46 11.50
N VAL A 70 4.54 -4.55 10.65
CA VAL A 70 5.92 -4.53 10.19
C VAL A 70 6.88 -4.22 11.35
N ILE A 71 7.84 -5.12 11.58
CA ILE A 71 8.87 -4.99 12.62
C ILE A 71 10.28 -4.85 12.06
N ARG A 72 10.52 -5.28 10.81
CA ARG A 72 11.81 -5.12 10.14
C ARG A 72 11.64 -4.89 8.65
N VAL A 73 12.46 -4.00 8.11
CA VAL A 73 12.67 -3.81 6.66
C VAL A 73 14.18 -3.98 6.41
N ASP A 74 14.59 -4.84 5.48
CA ASP A 74 16.01 -5.15 5.21
C ASP A 74 16.38 -4.94 3.75
N LEU A 75 16.83 -3.73 3.43
CA LEU A 75 17.23 -3.30 2.09
C LEU A 75 18.76 -3.17 1.96
N GLY A 76 19.51 -3.84 2.85
CA GLY A 76 20.97 -3.80 2.85
C GLY A 76 21.55 -4.33 1.54
N ASN A 77 22.55 -3.64 1.00
CA ASN A 77 23.27 -4.04 -0.22
C ASN A 77 22.38 -4.21 -1.48
N ALA A 78 21.20 -3.59 -1.50
CA ALA A 78 20.24 -3.64 -2.61
C ALA A 78 20.54 -2.66 -3.77
N ALA A 79 21.58 -1.82 -3.62
CA ALA A 79 21.95 -0.77 -4.57
C ALA A 79 20.81 0.22 -4.89
N LEU A 80 19.95 0.50 -3.89
CA LEU A 80 18.89 1.51 -3.99
C LEU A 80 19.48 2.91 -3.79
N SER A 81 19.03 3.87 -4.60
CA SER A 81 19.32 5.30 -4.45
C SER A 81 18.02 6.08 -4.21
N GLY A 82 18.12 7.31 -3.68
CA GLY A 82 16.95 8.16 -3.46
C GLY A 82 16.90 8.77 -2.06
N GLN A 83 15.70 9.06 -1.57
CA GLN A 83 15.48 9.70 -0.28
C GLN A 83 14.52 8.89 0.59
N LEU A 84 14.82 8.84 1.89
CA LEU A 84 13.88 8.32 2.87
C LEU A 84 12.68 9.26 3.00
N VAL A 85 11.55 8.69 3.38
CA VAL A 85 10.27 9.40 3.47
C VAL A 85 9.79 9.46 4.92
N PRO A 86 9.22 10.59 5.38
CA PRO A 86 8.74 10.73 6.77
C PRO A 86 7.61 9.76 7.14
N GLN A 87 6.90 9.24 6.13
CA GLN A 87 5.85 8.23 6.26
C GLN A 87 6.38 6.94 6.92
N LEU A 88 7.69 6.69 6.91
CA LEU A 88 8.28 5.60 7.68
C LEU A 88 7.99 5.69 9.19
N GLY A 89 7.67 6.88 9.72
CA GLY A 89 7.20 7.06 11.08
C GLY A 89 5.81 6.47 11.38
N LEU A 90 5.09 5.96 10.36
CA LEU A 90 3.82 5.25 10.52
C LEU A 90 4.00 3.78 10.90
N LEU A 91 5.18 3.19 10.69
CA LEU A 91 5.49 1.82 11.08
C LEU A 91 5.76 1.77 12.60
N LYS A 92 4.70 1.71 13.40
CA LYS A 92 4.77 1.89 14.86
C LYS A 92 5.51 0.78 15.60
N ASN A 93 5.57 -0.42 15.02
CA ASN A 93 6.24 -1.57 15.62
C ASN A 93 7.61 -1.85 14.99
N LEU A 94 8.12 -0.95 14.13
CA LEU A 94 9.41 -1.12 13.48
C LEU A 94 10.53 -1.10 14.51
N GLN A 95 11.37 -2.14 14.47
CA GLN A 95 12.52 -2.33 15.36
C GLN A 95 13.84 -2.23 14.60
N TYR A 96 13.84 -2.62 13.32
CA TYR A 96 15.04 -2.65 12.48
C TYR A 96 14.72 -2.09 11.10
N LEU A 97 15.57 -1.20 10.62
CA LEU A 97 15.51 -0.58 9.29
C LEU A 97 16.90 -0.61 8.66
#